data_AF-A0AAV0MMZ4-F1
#
_entry.id   AF-A0AAV0MMZ4-F1
#
_cell.length_a   1.000
_cell.length_b   1.000
_cell.length_c   1.000
_cell.angle_alpha   90.00
_cell.angle_beta   90.00
_cell.angle_gamma   90.00
#
_symmetry.space_group_name_H-M   'P 1'
#
loop_
_entity.id
_entity.type
_entity.pdbx_description
1 polymer ?
#
loop_
_entity_poly.entity_id
_entity_poly.type
_entity_poly.pdbx_seq_one_letter_code
_entity_poly.pdbx_strand_id
1 'polypeptide(L)'
;MISIVGVPGSFYDRLFLTDSLHFIHSSYSLHWRSRVPQGLEENKGNIYLTSSSPPGVLEAYCKQFQTDFSSFLKFRSQELVTGGRMVLTIPARRGEQHSEKECCYLLMSMALNQMATEVHIYIYILKENNQIKSVSYCHLLYRSLQCRD
;
A
#
# COMPACT_ATOMS: atom_id res chain seq x y z
N MET A 1 -22.05 31.37 4.44
CA MET A 1 -21.79 30.44 5.57
C MET A 1 -21.18 29.18 4.98
N ILE A 2 -20.02 28.73 5.47
CA ILE A 2 -19.37 27.48 5.05
C ILE A 2 -19.68 26.43 6.12
N SER A 3 -20.16 25.25 5.71
CA SER A 3 -20.36 24.11 6.60
C SER A 3 -19.30 23.04 6.30
N ILE A 4 -18.78 22.40 7.35
CA ILE A 4 -17.76 21.35 7.25
C ILE A 4 -18.35 20.06 7.81
N VAL A 5 -18.20 18.96 7.08
CA VAL A 5 -18.70 17.63 7.46
C VAL A 5 -17.61 16.60 7.20
N GLY A 6 -17.43 15.67 8.14
CA GLY A 6 -16.61 14.47 7.94
C GLY A 6 -17.47 13.33 7.43
N VAL A 7 -17.03 12.66 6.36
CA VAL A 7 -17.71 11.50 5.78
C VAL A 7 -16.82 10.27 5.95
N PRO A 8 -17.17 9.32 6.84
CA PRO A 8 -16.39 8.10 7.00
C PRO A 8 -16.65 7.14 5.84
N GLY A 9 -15.61 6.45 5.39
CA GLY A 9 -15.72 5.41 4.37
C GLY A 9 -14.50 5.35 3.46
N SER A 10 -14.39 4.27 2.70
CA SER A 10 -13.36 4.13 1.67
C SER A 10 -13.72 5.00 0.47
N PHE A 11 -12.75 5.79 -0.02
CA PHE A 11 -12.92 6.52 -1.28
C PHE A 11 -12.87 5.59 -2.51
N TYR A 12 -12.65 4.28 -2.33
CA TYR A 12 -12.85 3.29 -3.39
C TYR A 12 -14.31 2.84 -3.54
N ASP A 13 -15.19 3.29 -2.64
CA ASP A 13 -16.63 3.07 -2.67
C ASP A 13 -17.39 4.38 -2.93
N ARG A 14 -18.73 4.30 -2.98
CA ARG A 14 -19.60 5.48 -3.05
C ARG A 14 -19.73 6.13 -1.68
N LEU A 15 -19.54 7.43 -1.62
CA LEU A 15 -19.60 8.23 -0.39
C LEU A 15 -20.69 9.31 -0.44
N PHE A 16 -21.03 9.77 -1.65
CA PHE A 16 -21.96 10.87 -1.85
C PHE A 16 -23.11 10.48 -2.78
N LEU A 17 -24.14 11.31 -2.80
CA LEU A 17 -25.24 11.19 -3.75
C LEU A 17 -24.77 11.52 -5.16
N THR A 18 -25.50 11.04 -6.16
CA THR A 18 -25.23 11.33 -7.57
C THR A 18 -25.40 12.83 -7.81
N ASP A 19 -24.55 13.42 -8.66
CA ASP A 19 -24.61 14.84 -9.04
C ASP A 19 -24.66 15.79 -7.82
N SER A 20 -23.84 15.55 -6.81
CA SER A 20 -23.84 16.35 -5.57
C SER A 20 -22.56 17.15 -5.35
N LEU A 21 -21.46 16.77 -6.00
CA LEU A 21 -20.15 17.39 -5.83
C LEU A 21 -19.82 18.28 -7.04
N HIS A 22 -19.44 19.53 -6.78
CA HIS A 22 -18.99 20.46 -7.81
C HIS A 22 -17.48 20.32 -8.10
N PHE A 23 -16.72 19.97 -7.06
CA PHE A 23 -15.28 19.87 -7.11
C PHE A 23 -14.79 18.73 -6.21
N ILE A 24 -13.89 17.90 -6.74
CA ILE A 24 -13.27 16.79 -6.02
C ILE A 24 -11.76 16.99 -6.02
N HIS A 25 -11.15 16.91 -4.85
CA HIS A 25 -9.70 16.98 -4.70
C HIS A 25 -9.18 15.77 -3.93
N SER A 26 -8.11 15.16 -4.43
CA SER A 26 -7.39 14.09 -3.74
C SER A 26 -5.89 14.27 -3.96
N SER A 27 -5.13 14.31 -2.86
CA SER A 27 -3.70 14.54 -2.89
C SER A 27 -2.99 13.56 -1.98
N TYR A 28 -2.03 12.81 -2.53
CA TYR A 28 -1.26 11.79 -1.82
C TYR A 28 -2.12 10.69 -1.15
N SER A 29 -3.32 10.41 -1.67
CA SER A 29 -4.17 9.34 -1.12
C SER A 29 -4.27 8.12 -2.04
N LEU A 30 -4.32 8.32 -3.35
CA LEU A 30 -4.65 7.25 -4.31
C LEU A 30 -3.57 6.16 -4.49
N HIS A 31 -2.39 6.34 -3.89
CA HIS A 31 -1.34 5.32 -3.87
C HIS A 31 -1.53 4.28 -2.74
N TRP A 32 -2.42 4.55 -1.80
CA TRP A 32 -2.84 3.60 -0.76
C TRP A 32 -3.89 2.66 -1.32
N ARG A 33 -3.58 1.37 -1.43
CA ARG A 33 -4.48 0.37 -2.00
C ARG A 33 -5.60 0.04 -1.02
N SER A 34 -6.75 -0.38 -1.55
CA SER A 34 -7.88 -0.85 -0.73
C SER A 34 -7.54 -2.09 0.11
N ARG A 35 -6.58 -2.90 -0.38
CA ARG A 35 -6.11 -4.12 0.26
C ARG A 35 -4.70 -4.49 -0.19
N VAL A 36 -4.10 -5.44 0.52
CA VAL A 36 -2.87 -6.11 0.07
C VAL A 36 -3.19 -6.93 -1.20
N PRO A 37 -2.43 -6.77 -2.30
CA PRO A 37 -2.60 -7.59 -3.49
C PRO A 37 -2.52 -9.10 -3.18
N GLN A 38 -3.24 -9.91 -3.96
CA GLN A 38 -3.11 -11.37 -3.89
C GLN A 38 -1.88 -11.83 -4.68
N GLY A 39 -1.25 -12.95 -4.29
CA GLY A 39 -0.08 -13.46 -5.02
C GLY A 39 1.26 -12.85 -4.61
N LEU A 40 1.36 -12.33 -3.38
CA LEU A 40 2.59 -11.73 -2.85
C LEU A 40 3.44 -12.69 -2.02
N GLU A 41 3.08 -13.98 -1.96
CA GLU A 41 3.76 -15.02 -1.19
C GLU A 41 5.24 -15.17 -1.57
N GLU A 42 5.58 -14.84 -2.82
CA GLU A 42 6.94 -14.89 -3.35
C GLU A 42 7.75 -13.59 -3.11
N ASN A 43 7.16 -12.53 -2.55
CA ASN A 43 7.88 -11.29 -2.20
C ASN A 43 8.60 -11.40 -0.85
N LYS A 44 9.29 -12.51 -0.60
CA LYS A 44 9.92 -12.82 0.69
C LYS A 44 11.02 -11.80 1.03
N GLY A 45 11.07 -11.36 2.29
CA GLY A 45 12.06 -10.39 2.77
C GLY A 45 11.84 -8.94 2.31
N ASN A 46 10.77 -8.68 1.55
CA ASN A 46 10.44 -7.36 1.03
C ASN A 46 9.07 -6.90 1.55
N ILE A 47 9.00 -5.71 2.13
CA ILE A 47 7.72 -5.13 2.58
C ILE A 47 6.97 -4.38 1.46
N TYR A 48 7.63 -4.16 0.33
CA TYR A 48 7.10 -3.48 -0.86
C TYR A 48 7.79 -3.97 -2.13
N LEU A 49 7.51 -3.33 -3.27
CA LEU A 49 8.22 -3.59 -4.53
C LEU A 49 9.67 -3.11 -4.42
N THR A 50 10.61 -4.01 -4.67
CA THR A 50 12.05 -3.73 -4.77
C THR A 50 12.60 -4.30 -6.08
N SER A 51 13.86 -4.01 -6.40
CA SER A 51 14.57 -4.61 -7.54
C SER A 51 14.66 -6.14 -7.45
N SER A 52 14.58 -6.70 -6.24
CA SER A 52 14.58 -8.15 -6.00
C SER A 52 13.19 -8.80 -6.09
N SER A 53 12.12 -8.01 -6.22
CA SER A 53 10.75 -8.55 -6.30
C SER A 53 10.54 -9.34 -7.60
N PRO A 54 9.98 -10.56 -7.53
CA PRO A 54 9.61 -11.31 -8.72
C PRO A 54 8.61 -10.55 -9.62
N PRO A 55 8.62 -10.76 -10.95
CA PRO A 55 7.71 -10.07 -11.86
C PRO A 55 6.23 -10.19 -11.50
N GLY A 56 5.79 -11.35 -11.00
CA GLY A 56 4.40 -11.56 -10.57
C GLY A 56 3.96 -10.66 -9.41
N VAL A 57 4.89 -10.20 -8.58
CA VAL A 57 4.62 -9.24 -7.50
C VAL A 57 4.25 -7.88 -8.10
N LEU A 58 5.04 -7.39 -9.07
CA LEU A 58 4.74 -6.14 -9.78
C LEU A 58 3.38 -6.20 -10.47
N GLU A 59 3.08 -7.30 -11.15
CA GLU A 59 1.79 -7.52 -11.80
C GLU A 59 0.64 -7.47 -10.80
N ALA A 60 0.76 -8.14 -9.65
CA ALA A 60 -0.24 -8.13 -8.59
C ALA A 60 -0.51 -6.70 -8.07
N TYR A 61 0.54 -5.92 -7.82
CA TYR A 61 0.41 -4.51 -7.41
C TYR A 61 -0.26 -3.66 -8.50
N CYS A 62 0.13 -3.81 -9.76
CA CYS A 62 -0.47 -3.10 -10.88
C CYS A 62 -1.96 -3.43 -11.03
N LYS A 63 -2.34 -4.71 -10.95
CA LYS A 63 -3.72 -5.16 -11.03
C LYS A 63 -4.58 -4.60 -9.89
N GLN A 64 -4.05 -4.61 -8.66
CA GLN A 64 -4.76 -4.02 -7.52
C GLN A 64 -4.96 -2.51 -7.71
N PHE A 65 -3.91 -1.77 -8.11
CA PHE A 65 -4.02 -0.34 -8.38
C PHE A 65 -5.03 -0.03 -9.49
N GLN A 66 -5.01 -0.79 -10.59
CA GLN A 66 -5.99 -0.61 -11.68
C GLN A 66 -7.43 -0.82 -11.20
N THR A 67 -7.66 -1.86 -10.38
CA THR A 67 -8.99 -2.17 -9.81
C THR A 67 -9.46 -1.03 -8.90
N ASP A 68 -8.59 -0.58 -8.00
CA ASP A 68 -8.87 0.48 -7.04
C ASP A 68 -9.11 1.83 -7.74
N PHE A 69 -8.21 2.22 -8.64
CA PHE A 69 -8.31 3.49 -9.35
C PHE A 69 -9.53 3.53 -10.28
N SER A 70 -9.87 2.42 -10.93
CA SER A 70 -11.11 2.32 -11.74
C SER A 70 -12.35 2.47 -10.87
N SER A 71 -12.37 1.87 -9.68
CA SER A 71 -13.49 1.98 -8.73
C SER A 71 -13.64 3.41 -8.21
N PHE A 72 -12.52 4.06 -7.87
CA PHE A 72 -12.49 5.48 -7.51
C PHE A 72 -13.10 6.34 -8.63
N LEU A 73 -12.60 6.24 -9.86
CA LEU A 73 -13.11 7.03 -10.98
C LEU A 73 -14.59 6.76 -11.27
N LYS A 74 -15.02 5.49 -11.18
CA LYS A 74 -16.43 5.11 -11.35
C LYS A 74 -17.33 5.83 -10.36
N PHE A 75 -17.03 5.78 -9.06
CA PHE A 75 -17.90 6.41 -8.07
C PHE A 75 -17.78 7.93 -8.06
N ARG A 76 -16.56 8.47 -8.20
CA ARG A 76 -16.37 9.93 -8.24
C ARG A 76 -17.02 10.56 -9.47
N SER A 77 -17.06 9.88 -10.62
CA SER A 77 -17.76 10.39 -11.81
C SER A 77 -19.28 10.42 -11.64
N GLN A 78 -19.87 9.49 -10.87
CA GLN A 78 -21.29 9.50 -10.55
C GLN A 78 -21.65 10.61 -9.56
N GLU A 79 -20.77 10.92 -8.62
CA GLU A 79 -21.02 11.94 -7.59
C GLU A 79 -20.79 13.37 -8.09
N LEU A 80 -20.00 13.54 -9.15
CA LEU A 80 -19.65 14.82 -9.73
C LEU A 80 -20.79 15.34 -10.62
N VAL A 81 -21.22 16.58 -10.40
CA VAL A 81 -22.20 17.26 -11.24
C VAL A 81 -21.71 17.40 -12.69
N THR A 82 -22.65 17.55 -13.62
CA THR A 82 -22.33 17.95 -15.00
C THR A 82 -21.50 19.25 -15.01
N GLY A 83 -20.31 19.21 -15.63
CA GLY A 83 -19.38 20.34 -15.67
C GLY A 83 -18.47 20.48 -14.43
N GLY A 84 -18.64 19.64 -13.41
CA GLY A 84 -17.76 19.59 -12.25
C GLY A 84 -16.33 19.18 -12.61
N ARG A 85 -15.39 19.43 -11.68
CA ARG A 85 -13.96 19.17 -11.90
C ARG A 85 -13.35 18.30 -10.82
N MET A 86 -12.33 17.54 -11.20
CA MET A 86 -11.54 16.74 -10.30
C MET A 86 -10.05 17.08 -10.47
N VAL A 87 -9.34 17.28 -9.35
CA VAL A 87 -7.89 17.49 -9.33
C VAL A 87 -7.26 16.40 -8.48
N LEU A 88 -6.31 15.66 -9.08
CA LEU A 88 -5.65 14.52 -8.46
C LEU A 88 -4.14 14.75 -8.43
N THR A 89 -3.54 14.59 -7.26
CA THR A 89 -2.08 14.57 -7.09
C THR A 89 -1.66 13.20 -6.56
N ILE A 90 -0.97 12.43 -7.41
CA ILE A 90 -0.61 11.04 -7.13
C ILE A 90 0.92 10.91 -7.24
N PRO A 91 1.59 10.29 -6.24
CA PRO A 91 2.98 9.88 -6.39
C PRO A 91 3.11 8.93 -7.58
N ALA A 92 3.95 9.30 -8.55
CA ALA A 92 4.20 8.51 -9.74
C ALA A 92 5.71 8.30 -9.91
N ARG A 93 6.08 7.22 -10.60
CA ARG A 93 7.47 6.91 -10.92
C ARG A 93 7.86 7.61 -12.23
N ARG A 94 9.07 8.17 -12.29
CA ARG A 94 9.68 8.66 -13.54
C ARG A 94 10.54 7.56 -14.16
N GLY A 95 9.93 6.71 -14.97
CA GLY A 95 10.62 5.68 -15.77
C GLY A 95 10.35 4.23 -15.33
N GLU A 96 10.81 3.28 -16.15
CA GLU A 96 10.67 1.83 -15.93
C GLU A 96 11.65 1.29 -14.90
N GLN A 97 12.79 1.97 -14.73
CA GLN A 97 13.84 1.59 -13.79
C GLN A 97 13.34 1.76 -12.36
N HIS A 98 13.48 0.71 -11.54
CA HIS A 98 13.31 0.78 -10.10
C HIS A 98 14.42 1.68 -9.52
N SER A 99 14.18 2.98 -9.40
CA SER A 99 15.06 3.83 -8.60
C SER A 99 14.87 3.44 -7.14
N GLU A 100 15.73 2.55 -6.65
CA GLU A 100 15.84 2.18 -5.23
C GLU A 100 15.95 3.40 -4.30
N LYS A 101 16.35 4.55 -4.87
CA LYS A 101 16.66 5.80 -4.17
C LYS A 101 15.44 6.59 -3.68
N GLU A 102 14.21 6.26 -4.07
CA GLU A 102 13.04 7.14 -3.78
C GLU A 102 11.98 6.55 -2.84
N CYS A 103 12.19 5.33 -2.32
CA CYS A 103 11.20 4.68 -1.47
C CYS A 103 11.59 4.74 0.02
N CYS A 104 10.81 5.47 0.83
CA CYS A 104 10.83 5.34 2.29
C CYS A 104 10.67 3.86 2.75
N TYR A 105 9.99 3.06 1.93
CA TYR A 105 9.84 1.62 2.13
C TYR A 105 11.16 0.85 2.07
N LEU A 106 12.19 1.32 1.37
CA LEU A 106 13.48 0.63 1.31
C LEU A 106 14.21 0.69 2.67
N LEU A 107 14.36 1.88 3.24
CA LEU A 107 14.96 2.07 4.56
C LEU A 107 14.16 1.35 5.64
N MET A 108 12.83 1.40 5.54
CA MET A 108 11.95 0.66 6.45
C MET A 108 12.11 -0.86 6.28
N SER A 109 12.26 -1.36 5.05
CA SER A 109 12.52 -2.78 4.80
C SER A 109 13.86 -3.22 5.37
N MET A 110 14.91 -2.41 5.19
CA MET A 110 16.24 -2.67 5.74
C MET A 110 16.20 -2.72 7.27
N ALA A 111 15.56 -1.73 7.90
CA ALA A 111 15.40 -1.69 9.35
C ALA A 111 14.61 -2.90 9.88
N LEU A 112 13.48 -3.25 9.24
CA LEU A 112 12.69 -4.42 9.64
C LEU A 112 13.46 -5.72 9.47
N ASN A 113 14.23 -5.86 8.38
CA ASN A 113 15.07 -7.04 8.15
C ASN A 113 16.19 -7.14 9.19
N GLN A 114 16.87 -6.03 9.51
CA GLN A 114 17.88 -6.00 10.57
C GLN A 114 17.27 -6.40 11.92
N MET A 115 16.15 -5.80 12.30
CA MET A 115 15.51 -6.11 13.57
C MET A 115 15.04 -7.58 13.63
N ALA A 116 14.60 -8.17 12.51
CA ALA A 116 14.25 -9.59 12.44
C ALA A 116 15.45 -10.55 12.58
N THR A 117 16.67 -10.09 12.30
CA THR A 117 17.91 -10.87 12.52
C THR A 117 18.46 -10.77 13.95
N GLU A 118 18.21 -9.64 14.62
CA GLU A 118 18.72 -9.37 15.97
C GLU A 118 17.76 -9.81 17.07
N VAL A 119 16.45 -9.82 16.78
CA VAL A 119 15.38 -10.14 17.73
C VAL A 119 14.36 -11.05 17.04
N HIS A 120 13.80 -12.03 17.75
CA HIS A 120 12.68 -12.85 17.25
C HIS A 120 11.42 -11.96 17.08
N ILE A 121 11.34 -11.21 15.99
CA ILE A 121 10.21 -10.34 15.70
C ILE A 121 9.16 -11.12 14.91
N TYR A 122 7.99 -11.27 15.53
CA TYR A 122 6.80 -11.79 14.88
C TYR A 122 6.12 -10.66 14.10
N ILE A 123 6.31 -10.64 12.78
CA ILE A 123 5.55 -9.75 11.90
C ILE A 123 4.22 -10.43 11.55
N TYR A 124 3.12 -9.94 12.11
CA TYR A 124 1.77 -10.40 11.78
C TYR A 124 1.21 -9.60 10.61
N ILE A 125 0.96 -10.28 9.48
CA ILE A 125 0.17 -9.71 8.39
C ILE A 125 -1.30 -10.07 8.65
N LEU A 126 -2.08 -9.10 9.12
CA LEU A 126 -3.52 -9.27 9.29
C LEU A 126 -4.20 -9.25 7.92
N LYS A 127 -4.91 -10.33 7.59
CA LYS A 127 -5.84 -10.38 6.47
C LYS A 127 -7.24 -10.03 6.98
N GLU A 128 -8.04 -9.35 6.16
CA GLU A 128 -9.47 -9.12 6.48
C GLU A 128 -10.14 -10.45 6.89
N ASN A 129 -10.96 -10.39 7.95
CA ASN A 129 -11.60 -11.50 8.68
C ASN A 129 -10.78 -12.21 9.77
N ASN A 130 -9.79 -11.56 10.38
CA ASN A 130 -9.12 -12.04 11.62
C ASN A 130 -8.50 -13.45 11.55
N GLN A 131 -8.23 -13.97 10.35
CA GLN A 131 -7.49 -15.23 10.20
C GLN A 131 -6.04 -14.95 9.80
N ILE A 132 -5.12 -15.23 10.73
CA ILE A 132 -3.67 -15.18 10.54
C ILE A 132 -3.29 -16.22 9.49
N LYS A 133 -2.74 -15.81 8.34
CA LYS A 133 -2.36 -16.72 7.24
C LYS A 133 -0.87 -16.81 6.92
N SER A 134 0.01 -16.15 7.68
CA SER A 134 1.42 -16.51 7.64
C SER A 134 2.13 -16.13 8.94
N VAL A 135 2.77 -17.14 9.55
CA VAL A 135 3.81 -16.98 10.56
C VAL A 135 5.10 -17.38 9.84
N SER A 136 5.98 -16.43 9.56
CA SER A 136 7.31 -16.77 9.05
C SER A 136 8.23 -16.97 10.25
N TYR A 137 8.56 -18.23 10.54
CA TYR A 137 9.62 -18.56 11.49
C TYR A 137 10.97 -18.41 10.78
N CYS A 138 11.80 -17.47 11.23
CA CYS A 138 13.23 -17.53 10.96
C CYS A 138 13.94 -17.88 12.27
N HIS A 139 14.38 -19.13 12.36
CA HIS A 139 15.11 -19.66 13.50
C HIS A 139 16.60 -19.46 13.24
N LEU A 140 17.23 -18.46 13.84
CA LEU A 140 18.69 -18.45 14.07
C LEU A 140 19.02 -17.42 15.17
N LEU A 141 19.24 -17.92 16.39
CA LEU A 141 20.08 -17.24 17.37
C LEU A 141 20.98 -18.30 17.99
N TYR A 142 22.29 -18.02 17.95
CA TYR A 142 23.24 -18.11 19.07
C TYR A 142 24.64 -18.52 18.61
N ARG A 143 25.46 -17.56 18.15
CA ARG A 143 26.94 -17.69 18.16
C ARG A 143 27.63 -16.33 17.96
N SER A 144 27.57 -15.47 18.98
CA SER A 144 28.52 -14.34 19.08
C SER A 144 28.73 -13.79 20.50
N LEU A 145 28.25 -14.46 21.57
CA LEU A 145 28.43 -13.97 22.94
C LEU A 145 29.10 -14.96 23.93
N GLN A 146 29.90 -15.91 23.46
CA GLN A 146 30.82 -16.63 24.34
C GLN A 146 32.21 -16.73 23.71
N CYS A 147 33.22 -16.37 24.53
CA CYS A 147 34.67 -16.32 24.29
C CYS A 147 35.25 -14.98 23.79
N ARG A 148 35.06 -13.92 24.60
CA ARG A 148 36.21 -13.11 25.04
C ARG A 148 36.34 -13.29 26.55
N ASP A 149 37.29 -14.14 26.93
CA ASP A 149 38.27 -13.98 28.00
C ASP A 149 39.32 -15.10 27.82
#